data_AF-A0A7X6VPI7-F1
#
_entry.id   AF-A0A7X6VPI7-F1
#
_cell.length_a   1.000
_cell.length_b   1.000
_cell.length_c   1.000
_cell.angle_alpha   90.00
_cell.angle_beta   90.00
_cell.angle_gamma   90.00
#
_symmetry.space_group_name_H-M   'P 1'
#
loop_
_entity.id
_entity.type
_entity.pdbx_description
1 polymer ?
#
loop_
_entity_poly.entity_id
_entity_poly.type
_entity_poly.pdbx_seq_one_letter_code
_entity_poly.pdbx_strand_id
1 'polypeptide(L)'
;GAFLTPLGGGGHPQAASVTLQNVKPFPLVRKMEEELKIAVHPAITVSDIMTSPVMVMPPDTPVDEAYRIMIRYGHSALPVVKGKTILGLITRKDLDKAHLHGFGKTLIREFMTEGMLTVP
;
A
#
# COMPACT_ATOMS: atom_id res chain seq x y z
N GLY A 1 -22.31 1.36 -12.01
CA GLY A 1 -23.35 1.72 -12.99
C GLY A 1 -23.68 0.56 -13.89
N ALA A 2 -22.74 0.14 -14.74
CA ALA A 2 -22.94 -0.84 -15.81
C ALA A 2 -23.62 -2.15 -15.38
N PHE A 3 -23.32 -2.66 -14.19
CA PHE A 3 -23.94 -3.88 -13.65
C PHE A 3 -25.47 -3.80 -13.54
N LEU A 4 -26.03 -2.65 -13.14
CA LEU A 4 -27.47 -2.49 -12.94
C LEU A 4 -28.20 -1.86 -14.14
N THR A 5 -27.46 -1.40 -15.16
CA THR A 5 -28.03 -0.80 -16.37
C THR A 5 -29.04 -1.71 -17.08
N PRO A 6 -28.83 -3.05 -17.20
CA PRO A 6 -29.83 -3.94 -17.80
C PRO A 6 -31.17 -3.98 -17.04
N LEU A 7 -31.18 -3.61 -15.76
CA LEU A 7 -32.37 -3.56 -14.91
C LEU A 7 -32.99 -2.15 -14.84
N GLY A 8 -32.50 -1.20 -15.65
CA GLY A 8 -32.91 0.21 -15.58
C GLY A 8 -32.29 0.98 -14.41
N GLY A 9 -31.28 0.39 -13.74
CA GLY A 9 -30.51 1.03 -12.69
C GLY A 9 -29.32 1.84 -13.20
N GLY A 10 -28.69 2.61 -12.31
CA GLY A 10 -27.60 3.51 -12.66
C GLY A 10 -26.69 3.86 -11.49
N GLY A 11 -25.68 4.70 -11.74
CA GLY A 11 -24.76 5.22 -10.73
C GLY A 11 -23.27 5.01 -11.04
N HIS A 12 -22.42 5.35 -10.09
CA HIS A 12 -20.96 5.22 -10.15
C HIS A 12 -20.52 3.76 -10.39
N PRO A 13 -19.38 3.47 -11.06
CA PRO A 13 -18.87 2.12 -11.22
C PRO A 13 -18.78 1.31 -9.90
N GLN A 14 -18.43 1.97 -8.80
CA GLN A 14 -18.32 1.37 -7.46
C GLN A 14 -19.59 1.48 -6.59
N ALA A 15 -20.61 2.22 -7.03
CA ALA A 15 -21.85 2.40 -6.27
C ALA A 15 -23.02 2.65 -7.24
N ALA A 16 -23.97 1.71 -7.30
CA ALA A 16 -25.12 1.78 -8.20
C ALA A 16 -26.40 1.37 -7.48
N SER A 17 -27.55 1.85 -7.97
CA SER A 17 -28.88 1.52 -7.44
C SER A 17 -29.89 1.25 -8.55
N VAL A 18 -30.95 0.52 -8.20
CA VAL A 18 -32.12 0.26 -9.05
C VAL A 18 -33.36 0.10 -8.15
N THR A 19 -34.52 0.53 -8.63
CA THR A 19 -35.81 0.30 -7.96
C THR A 19 -36.68 -0.57 -8.83
N LEU A 20 -37.17 -1.68 -8.27
CA LEU A 20 -37.96 -2.67 -8.99
C LEU A 20 -39.29 -2.89 -8.25
N GLN A 21 -40.39 -2.90 -8.98
CA GLN A 21 -41.73 -3.12 -8.44
C GLN A 21 -42.23 -4.51 -8.86
N ASN A 22 -43.10 -5.12 -8.05
CA ASN A 22 -43.74 -6.41 -8.34
C ASN A 22 -42.77 -7.59 -8.54
N VAL A 23 -41.61 -7.57 -7.88
CA VAL A 23 -40.61 -8.64 -7.92
C VAL A 23 -40.56 -9.40 -6.60
N LYS A 24 -40.20 -10.69 -6.64
CA LYS A 24 -39.91 -11.47 -5.43
C LYS A 24 -38.50 -11.13 -4.93
N PRO A 25 -38.33 -10.56 -3.72
CA PRO A 25 -37.02 -10.06 -3.29
C PRO A 25 -35.96 -11.15 -3.15
N PHE A 26 -36.31 -12.28 -2.54
CA PHE A 26 -35.33 -13.29 -2.16
C PHE A 26 -34.62 -13.97 -3.37
N PRO A 27 -35.34 -14.46 -4.40
CA PRO A 27 -34.69 -15.04 -5.58
C PRO A 27 -33.88 -13.99 -6.38
N LEU A 28 -34.35 -12.74 -6.40
CA LEU A 28 -33.68 -11.66 -7.10
C LEU A 28 -32.35 -11.31 -6.45
N VAL A 29 -32.32 -11.11 -5.13
CA VAL A 29 -31.08 -10.79 -4.40
C VAL A 29 -30.07 -11.93 -4.55
N ARG A 30 -30.50 -13.19 -4.41
CA ARG A 30 -29.65 -14.37 -4.66
C ARG A 30 -29.00 -14.35 -6.05
N LYS A 31 -29.80 -14.12 -7.10
CA LYS A 31 -29.30 -14.03 -8.48
C LYS A 31 -28.33 -12.86 -8.65
N MET A 32 -28.64 -11.70 -8.07
CA MET A 32 -27.77 -10.52 -8.12
C MET A 32 -26.44 -10.77 -7.41
N GLU A 33 -26.43 -11.46 -6.27
CA GLU A 33 -25.21 -11.85 -5.56
C GLU A 33 -24.32 -12.79 -6.41
N GLU A 34 -24.93 -13.71 -7.15
CA GLU A 34 -24.20 -14.62 -8.06
C GLU A 34 -23.61 -13.86 -9.25
N GLU A 35 -24.39 -12.99 -9.89
CA GLU A 35 -23.93 -12.18 -11.03
C GLU A 35 -22.88 -11.14 -10.61
N LEU A 36 -23.01 -10.53 -9.42
CA LEU A 36 -22.03 -9.58 -8.89
C LEU A 36 -20.64 -10.20 -8.74
N LYS A 37 -20.55 -11.46 -8.29
CA LYS A 37 -19.27 -12.17 -8.13
C LYS A 37 -18.53 -12.36 -9.45
N ILE A 38 -19.25 -12.38 -10.56
CA ILE A 38 -18.70 -12.57 -11.91
C ILE A 38 -18.40 -11.22 -12.56
N ALA A 39 -19.31 -10.25 -12.41
CA ALA A 39 -19.28 -8.99 -13.14
C ALA A 39 -18.39 -7.93 -12.46
N VAL A 40 -18.22 -7.98 -11.14
CA VAL A 40 -17.43 -6.99 -10.39
C VAL A 40 -16.08 -7.60 -10.03
N HIS A 41 -15.03 -7.07 -10.65
CA HIS A 41 -13.66 -7.42 -10.28
C HIS A 41 -13.29 -6.67 -8.99
N PRO A 42 -12.60 -7.33 -8.06
CA PRO A 42 -12.01 -6.66 -6.90
C PRO A 42 -11.19 -5.45 -7.35
N ALA A 43 -11.20 -4.39 -6.54
CA ALA A 43 -10.28 -3.29 -6.75
C ALA A 43 -8.83 -3.81 -6.72
N ILE A 44 -7.95 -3.14 -7.47
CA ILE A 44 -6.50 -3.37 -7.41
C ILE A 44 -6.06 -3.32 -5.94
N THR A 45 -5.38 -4.37 -5.49
CA THR A 45 -4.87 -4.49 -4.12
C THR A 45 -3.47 -3.89 -4.02
N VAL A 46 -3.01 -3.63 -2.79
CA VAL A 46 -1.62 -3.19 -2.57
C VAL A 46 -0.63 -4.24 -3.06
N SER A 47 -0.95 -5.53 -2.91
CA SER A 47 -0.13 -6.63 -3.40
C SER A 47 0.05 -6.60 -4.92
N ASP A 48 -0.91 -6.07 -5.67
CA ASP A 48 -0.85 -5.99 -7.13
C ASP A 48 0.09 -4.90 -7.65
N ILE A 49 0.39 -3.89 -6.82
CA ILE A 49 1.17 -2.71 -7.22
C ILE A 49 2.46 -2.52 -6.41
N MET A 50 2.65 -3.28 -5.33
CA MET A 50 3.83 -3.17 -4.50
C MET A 50 5.08 -3.68 -5.23
N THR A 51 6.23 -3.11 -4.89
CA THR A 51 7.52 -3.67 -5.30
C THR A 51 7.87 -4.87 -4.42
N SER A 52 8.16 -6.01 -5.04
CA SER A 52 8.63 -7.23 -4.35
C SER A 52 9.68 -7.96 -5.19
N PRO A 53 10.81 -8.41 -4.62
CA PRO A 53 11.23 -8.19 -3.22
C PRO A 53 11.64 -6.73 -2.97
N VAL A 54 11.26 -6.18 -1.81
CA VAL A 54 11.63 -4.83 -1.41
C VAL A 54 13.05 -4.81 -0.84
N MET A 55 13.84 -3.79 -1.21
CA MET A 55 15.13 -3.54 -0.56
C MET A 55 14.88 -3.03 0.87
N VAL A 56 15.66 -3.52 1.84
CA VAL A 56 15.54 -3.16 3.25
C VAL A 56 16.90 -2.79 3.82
N MET A 57 16.90 -2.06 4.95
CA MET A 57 18.13 -1.68 5.63
C MET A 57 18.16 -2.19 7.07
N PRO A 58 19.28 -2.76 7.55
CA PRO A 58 19.46 -3.08 8.96
C PRO A 58 19.46 -1.83 9.85
N PRO A 59 18.95 -1.89 11.10
CA PRO A 59 18.95 -0.73 12.01
C PRO A 59 20.35 -0.25 12.39
N ASP A 60 21.33 -1.15 12.32
CA ASP A 60 22.72 -0.91 12.71
C ASP A 60 23.59 -0.45 11.53
N THR A 61 22.99 -0.09 10.38
CA THR A 61 23.70 0.51 9.26
C THR A 61 24.11 1.96 9.61
N PRO A 62 25.37 2.37 9.37
CA PRO A 62 25.79 3.76 9.50
C PRO A 62 25.10 4.69 8.50
N VAL A 63 24.83 5.93 8.89
CA VAL A 63 24.20 6.96 8.04
C VAL A 63 24.91 7.13 6.69
N ASP A 64 26.24 7.22 6.68
CA ASP A 64 27.00 7.40 5.43
C ASP A 64 26.87 6.21 4.48
N GLU A 65 26.76 5.01 5.04
CA GLU A 65 26.58 3.80 4.26
C GLU A 65 25.17 3.74 3.66
N ALA A 66 24.16 3.98 4.49
CA ALA A 66 22.77 4.08 4.07
C ALA A 66 22.60 5.15 2.97
N TYR A 67 23.25 6.30 3.13
CA TYR A 67 23.22 7.40 2.17
C TYR A 67 23.79 6.99 0.81
N ARG A 68 24.96 6.33 0.81
CA ARG A 68 25.58 5.80 -0.42
C ARG A 68 24.71 4.75 -1.10
N ILE A 69 24.07 3.86 -0.34
CA ILE A 69 23.16 2.83 -0.86
C ILE A 69 21.97 3.49 -1.56
N MET A 70 21.30 4.44 -0.89
CA MET A 70 20.14 5.13 -1.45
C MET A 70 20.47 5.90 -2.73
N ILE A 71 21.61 6.60 -2.78
CA ILE A 71 22.05 7.28 -4.01
C ILE A 71 22.34 6.28 -5.13
N ARG A 72 23.06 5.21 -4.82
CA ARG A 72 23.47 4.21 -5.82
C ARG A 72 22.27 3.56 -6.50
N TYR A 73 21.24 3.21 -5.72
CA TYR A 73 20.07 2.49 -6.22
C TYR A 73 18.86 3.40 -6.51
N GLY A 74 18.98 4.71 -6.26
CA GLY A 74 17.92 5.68 -6.54
C GLY A 74 16.70 5.58 -5.62
N HIS A 75 16.86 5.03 -4.40
CA HIS A 75 15.78 4.91 -3.44
C HIS A 75 15.61 6.17 -2.59
N SER A 76 14.37 6.66 -2.46
CA SER A 76 14.04 7.82 -1.63
C SER A 76 13.70 7.45 -0.20
N ALA A 77 13.30 6.20 0.06
CA ALA A 77 13.03 5.65 1.37
C ALA A 77 13.21 4.14 1.36
N LEU A 78 13.61 3.57 2.49
CA LEU A 78 13.74 2.12 2.67
C LEU A 78 13.17 1.71 4.04
N PRO A 79 12.46 0.57 4.13
CA PRO A 79 12.11 0.00 5.42
C PRO A 79 13.36 -0.40 6.20
N VAL A 80 13.37 -0.08 7.49
CA VAL A 80 14.38 -0.55 8.44
C VAL A 80 13.88 -1.84 9.09
N VAL A 81 14.63 -2.92 8.92
CA VAL A 81 14.19 -4.28 9.28
C VAL A 81 15.23 -4.99 10.13
N LYS A 82 14.76 -5.66 11.20
CA LYS A 82 15.57 -6.59 12.00
C LYS A 82 14.97 -7.99 11.91
N GLY A 83 15.65 -8.89 11.20
CA GLY A 83 15.12 -10.22 10.92
C GLY A 83 13.86 -10.14 10.05
N LYS A 84 12.71 -10.53 10.61
CA LYS A 84 11.40 -10.45 9.94
C LYS A 84 10.53 -9.29 10.41
N THR A 85 11.06 -8.43 11.28
CA THR A 85 10.31 -7.35 11.92
C THR A 85 10.70 -6.02 11.30
N ILE A 86 9.71 -5.29 10.78
CA ILE A 86 9.87 -3.90 10.38
C ILE A 86 9.92 -3.04 11.64
N LEU A 87 11.01 -2.30 11.81
CA LEU A 87 11.20 -1.38 12.94
C LEU A 87 10.78 0.05 12.60
N GLY A 88 10.91 0.43 11.33
CA GLY A 88 10.59 1.79 10.90
C GLY A 88 10.88 2.03 9.42
N LEU A 89 10.91 3.31 9.05
CA LEU A 89 11.26 3.80 7.72
C LEU A 89 12.37 4.84 7.84
N ILE A 90 13.40 4.71 7.02
CA ILE A 90 14.41 5.75 6.86
C ILE A 90 14.25 6.37 5.48
N THR A 91 14.23 7.71 5.41
CA THR A 91 14.16 8.42 4.12
C THR A 91 15.50 9.06 3.78
N ARG A 92 15.72 9.33 2.49
CA ARG A 92 16.90 10.08 2.03
C ARG A 92 17.01 11.43 2.72
N LYS A 93 15.88 12.09 2.99
CA LYS A 93 15.84 13.39 3.68
C LYS A 93 16.36 13.28 5.13
N ASP A 94 16.09 12.16 5.80
CA ASP A 94 16.60 11.93 7.16
C ASP A 94 18.11 11.72 7.14
N LEU A 95 18.60 10.95 6.17
CA LEU A 95 20.04 10.71 5.96
C LEU A 95 20.78 11.98 5.55
N ASP A 96 20.23 12.79 4.65
CA ASP A 96 20.81 14.07 4.22
C ASP A 96 21.04 14.99 5.42
N LYS A 97 20.02 15.14 6.27
CA LYS A 97 20.13 15.94 7.50
C LYS A 97 21.19 15.38 8.44
N ALA A 98 21.15 14.08 8.72
CA ALA A 98 22.10 13.43 9.61
C ALA A 98 23.55 13.59 9.11
N HIS A 99 23.77 13.35 7.82
CA HIS A 99 25.07 13.49 7.16
C HIS A 99 25.60 14.93 7.24
N LEU A 100 24.77 15.92 6.89
CA LEU A 100 25.15 17.34 6.93
C LEU A 100 25.48 17.84 8.35
N HIS A 101 24.86 17.25 9.37
CA HIS A 101 25.14 17.54 10.78
C HIS A 101 26.29 16.70 11.37
N GLY A 102 27.03 15.93 10.55
CA GLY A 102 28.21 15.19 10.99
C GLY A 102 27.92 13.84 11.65
N PHE A 103 26.69 13.32 11.55
CA PHE A 103 26.29 12.04 12.11
C PHE A 103 26.55 10.83 11.20
N GLY A 104 27.49 10.95 10.26
CA GLY A 104 27.75 9.92 9.24
C GLY A 104 28.08 8.53 9.79
N LYS A 105 28.72 8.47 10.97
CA LYS A 105 29.07 7.22 11.67
C LYS A 105 27.99 6.73 12.63
N THR A 106 26.97 7.54 12.88
CA THR A 106 25.82 7.17 13.73
C THR A 106 24.94 6.17 13.00
N LEU A 107 24.18 5.38 13.76
CA LEU A 107 23.31 4.33 13.22
C LEU A 107 21.99 4.91 12.74
N ILE A 108 21.44 4.37 11.65
CA ILE A 108 20.18 4.87 11.08
C ILE A 108 18.97 4.71 12.01
N ARG A 109 19.01 3.78 12.97
CA ARG A 109 17.94 3.62 13.97
C ARG A 109 17.70 4.86 14.84
N GLU A 110 18.67 5.77 14.93
CA GLU A 110 18.53 7.03 15.68
C GLU A 110 17.79 8.11 14.89
N PHE A 111 17.60 7.91 13.58
CA PHE A 111 16.99 8.88 12.67
C PHE A 111 15.74 8.36 11.95
N MET A 112 15.47 7.06 12.02
CA MET A 112 14.31 6.45 11.37
C MET A 112 12.99 6.89 12.02
N THR A 113 11.91 6.88 11.25
CA THR A 113 10.56 7.01 11.77
C THR A 113 10.04 5.64 12.22
N GLU A 114 9.75 5.52 13.51
CA GLU A 114 9.13 4.34 14.11
C GLU A 114 7.59 4.37 13.99
N GLY A 115 6.91 3.29 14.37
CA GLY A 115 5.45 3.27 14.42
C GLY A 115 4.76 3.30 13.06
N MET A 116 5.43 2.78 12.03
CA MET A 116 4.90 2.70 10.66
C MET A 116 3.64 1.82 10.60
N LEU A 117 2.60 2.32 9.93
CA LEU A 117 1.43 1.52 9.57
C LEU A 117 1.77 0.61 8.37
N THR A 118 1.48 -0.68 8.50
CA THR A 118 1.66 -1.67 7.44
C THR A 118 0.33 -2.31 7.09
N VAL A 119 0.16 -2.69 5.83
CA VAL A 119 -0.98 -3.50 5.39
C VAL A 119 -0.51 -4.92 5.08
N PRO A 120 -1.29 -5.96 5.45
CA PRO A 120 -0.99 -7.34 5.09
C PRO A 120 -1.22 -7.62 3.60
#